data_AF-A0A925IH80-F1
#
_entry.id   AF-A0A925IH80-F1
#
_cell.length_a   1.000
_cell.length_b   1.000
_cell.length_c   1.000
_cell.angle_alpha   90.00
_cell.angle_beta   90.00
_cell.angle_gamma   90.00
#
_symmetry.space_group_name_H-M   'P 1'
#
loop_
_entity.id
_entity.type
_entity.pdbx_description
1 polymer ?
#
loop_
_entity_poly.entity_id
_entity_poly.type
_entity_poly.pdbx_seq_one_letter_code
_entity_poly.pdbx_strand_id
1 'polypeptide(L)'
;MTRALIWCAVSSHAQNEPDKISLPQQESDARALCVRNEWQIVDILRVPGHSRRYIDFHELAADAAKEGIDAFFRLVAHWESRDFDILIVRDGE
;
A
#
# COMPACT_ATOMS: atom_id res chain seq x y z
N MET A 1 -18.53 -7.97 8.67
CA MET A 1 -18.11 -6.66 8.15
C MET A 1 -16.86 -6.90 7.32
N THR A 2 -16.81 -6.44 6.08
CA THR A 2 -15.66 -6.66 5.18
C THR A 2 -14.45 -5.87 5.68
N ARG A 3 -13.29 -6.54 5.77
CA ARG A 3 -12.03 -6.00 6.28
C ARG A 3 -11.14 -5.57 5.11
N ALA A 4 -10.79 -4.29 5.08
CA ALA A 4 -10.04 -3.67 4.00
C ALA A 4 -8.62 -3.32 4.42
N LEU A 5 -7.64 -3.81 3.66
CA LEU A 5 -6.26 -3.40 3.72
C LEU A 5 -6.02 -2.35 2.62
N ILE A 6 -5.42 -1.21 2.95
CA ILE A 6 -5.15 -0.14 1.98
C ILE A 6 -3.66 -0.13 1.64
N TRP A 7 -3.34 -0.10 0.34
CA TRP A 7 -1.98 0.00 -0.17
C TRP A 7 -1.79 1.29 -0.96
N CYS A 8 -0.96 2.19 -0.42
CA CYS A 8 -0.57 3.45 -1.05
C CYS A 8 0.90 3.38 -1.45
N ALA A 9 1.22 3.54 -2.73
CA ALA A 9 2.59 3.30 -3.17
C ALA A 9 2.97 4.10 -4.41
N VAL A 10 4.14 4.73 -4.38
CA VAL A 10 4.78 5.36 -5.55
C VAL A 10 6.10 4.68 -5.89
N SER A 11 6.49 4.71 -7.17
CA SER A 11 7.70 4.01 -7.67
C SER A 11 8.97 4.84 -7.51
N SER A 12 8.87 6.14 -7.31
CA SER A 12 10.00 7.00 -6.94
C SER A 12 9.59 8.08 -5.94
N HIS A 13 10.52 8.51 -5.08
CA HIS A 13 10.26 9.59 -4.12
C HIS A 13 9.82 10.90 -4.82
N ALA A 14 10.33 11.17 -6.01
CA ALA A 14 9.95 12.32 -6.84
C ALA A 14 8.50 12.26 -7.36
N GLN A 15 7.80 11.14 -7.20
CA GLN A 15 6.37 11.04 -7.51
C GLN A 15 5.46 11.52 -6.36
N ASN A 16 6.03 11.99 -5.24
CA ASN A 16 5.30 12.71 -4.19
C ASN A 16 5.20 14.23 -4.42
N GLU A 17 5.59 14.72 -5.61
CA GLU A 17 5.41 16.12 -5.99
C GLU A 17 3.95 16.47 -6.32
N PRO A 18 3.53 17.75 -6.19
CA PRO A 18 2.12 18.18 -6.26
C PRO A 18 1.37 17.80 -7.54
N ASP A 19 2.08 17.64 -8.67
CA ASP A 19 1.51 17.37 -9.99
C ASP A 19 1.28 15.87 -10.26
N LYS A 20 1.52 15.00 -9.27
CA LYS A 20 1.25 13.56 -9.35
C LYS A 20 0.29 13.15 -8.23
N ILE A 21 -0.47 12.07 -8.45
CA ILE A 21 -1.36 11.54 -7.41
C ILE A 21 -0.53 11.08 -6.20
N SER A 22 -0.46 11.97 -5.23
CA SER A 22 0.33 11.80 -4.02
C SER A 22 -0.27 10.70 -3.13
N LEU A 23 0.57 10.07 -2.29
CA LEU A 23 0.12 9.07 -1.32
C LEU A 23 -1.09 9.55 -0.46
N PRO A 24 -1.16 10.81 -0.01
CA PRO A 24 -2.35 11.34 0.68
C PRO A 24 -3.64 11.22 -0.14
N GLN A 25 -3.60 11.48 -1.45
CA GLN A 25 -4.79 11.37 -2.29
C GLN A 25 -5.22 9.91 -2.46
N GLN A 26 -4.26 8.99 -2.66
CA GLN A 26 -4.55 7.55 -2.74
C GLN A 26 -5.23 7.06 -1.46
N GLU A 27 -4.72 7.48 -0.30
CA GLU A 27 -5.28 7.13 0.99
C GLU A 27 -6.68 7.73 1.20
N SER A 28 -6.87 9.01 0.85
CA SER A 28 -8.17 9.69 0.95
C SER A 28 -9.24 8.98 0.12
N ASP A 29 -8.93 8.64 -1.13
CA ASP A 29 -9.85 7.96 -2.05
C ASP A 29 -10.20 6.55 -1.54
N ALA A 30 -9.20 5.82 -1.03
CA ALA A 30 -9.40 4.48 -0.46
C ALA A 30 -10.25 4.52 0.82
N ARG A 31 -9.99 5.48 1.71
CA ARG A 31 -10.82 5.70 2.92
C ARG A 31 -12.25 6.04 2.55
N ALA A 32 -12.46 6.92 1.57
CA ALA A 32 -13.79 7.28 1.10
C ALA A 32 -14.51 6.06 0.51
N LEU A 33 -13.81 5.16 -0.20
CA LEU A 33 -14.37 3.91 -0.68
C LEU A 33 -14.81 3.00 0.47
N CYS A 34 -14.00 2.83 1.52
CA CYS A 34 -14.37 2.05 2.70
C CYS A 34 -15.60 2.63 3.42
N VAL A 35 -15.66 3.95 3.59
CA VAL A 35 -16.81 4.63 4.21
C VAL A 35 -18.09 4.36 3.43
N ARG A 36 -18.07 4.52 2.10
CA ARG A 36 -19.25 4.30 1.24
C ARG A 36 -19.78 2.87 1.28
N ASN A 37 -18.92 1.89 1.53
CA ASN A 37 -19.27 0.47 1.53
C ASN A 37 -19.34 -0.16 2.92
N GLU A 38 -19.23 0.65 3.98
CA GLU A 38 -19.24 0.18 5.38
C GLU A 38 -18.17 -0.89 5.67
N TRP A 39 -16.99 -0.74 5.07
CA TRP A 39 -15.86 -1.63 5.27
C TRP A 39 -15.00 -1.17 6.46
N GLN A 40 -14.51 -2.14 7.24
CA GLN A 40 -13.57 -1.89 8.32
C GLN A 40 -12.15 -1.80 7.75
N ILE A 41 -11.48 -0.67 7.94
CA ILE A 41 -10.06 -0.56 7.60
C ILE A 41 -9.25 -1.28 8.66
N VAL A 42 -8.46 -2.29 8.27
CA VAL A 42 -7.60 -3.03 9.20
C VAL A 42 -6.19 -2.44 9.29
N ASP A 43 -5.65 -1.95 8.18
CA ASP A 43 -4.35 -1.29 8.14
C ASP A 43 -4.19 -0.45 6.85
N ILE A 44 -3.18 0.43 6.84
CA ILE A 44 -2.80 1.29 5.72
C ILE A 44 -1.28 1.20 5.53
N LEU A 45 -0.89 0.53 4.45
CA LEU A 45 0.49 0.28 4.06
C LEU A 45 0.97 1.37 3.09
N ARG A 46 2.11 1.99 3.38
CA ARG A 46 2.66 3.11 2.60
C ARG A 46 4.06 2.81 2.07
N VAL A 47 4.25 2.96 0.77
CA VAL A 47 5.56 2.87 0.09
C VAL A 47 5.87 4.23 -0.55
N PRO A 48 6.62 5.11 0.15
CA PRO A 48 6.84 6.49 -0.28
C PRO A 48 7.87 6.66 -1.42
N GLY A 49 8.16 5.60 -2.16
CA GLY A 49 9.13 5.60 -3.26
C GLY A 49 10.06 4.41 -3.15
N HIS A 50 9.77 3.33 -3.86
CA HIS A 50 10.69 2.19 -4.01
C HIS A 50 10.42 1.51 -5.35
N SER A 51 11.48 1.14 -6.07
CA SER A 51 11.36 0.39 -7.32
C SER A 51 10.69 -0.95 -7.04
N ARG A 52 9.85 -1.44 -7.96
CA ARG A 52 9.23 -2.78 -7.86
C ARG A 52 9.79 -3.75 -8.89
N ARG A 53 10.91 -3.40 -9.52
CA ARG A 53 11.57 -4.20 -10.55
C ARG A 53 12.42 -5.31 -9.93
N TYR A 54 11.74 -6.30 -9.36
CA TYR A 54 12.33 -7.50 -8.75
C TYR A 54 11.66 -8.74 -9.32
N ILE A 55 12.37 -9.86 -9.29
CA ILE A 55 11.80 -11.18 -9.62
C ILE A 55 11.21 -11.80 -8.36
N ASP A 56 11.91 -11.71 -7.24
CA ASP A 56 11.49 -12.26 -5.96
C ASP A 56 10.90 -11.18 -5.04
N PHE A 57 9.77 -11.50 -4.41
CA PHE A 57 9.06 -10.57 -3.53
C PHE A 57 9.78 -10.40 -2.18
N HIS A 58 10.46 -11.43 -1.68
CA HIS A 58 11.17 -11.35 -0.40
C HIS A 58 12.45 -10.50 -0.55
N GLU A 59 13.12 -10.59 -1.70
CA GLU A 59 14.22 -9.67 -2.06
C GLU A 59 13.73 -8.22 -2.08
N LEU A 60 12.61 -7.94 -2.76
CA LEU A 60 11.97 -6.62 -2.75
C LEU A 60 11.67 -6.13 -1.32
N ALA A 61 11.08 -6.98 -0.48
CA ALA A 61 10.74 -6.61 0.89
C ALA A 61 11.99 -6.33 1.74
N ALA A 62 13.04 -7.14 1.58
CA ALA A 62 14.30 -6.98 2.28
C ALA A 62 15.04 -5.70 1.86
N ASP A 63 15.03 -5.36 0.56
CA ASP A 63 15.66 -4.14 0.06
C ASP A 63 14.89 -2.88 0.46
N ALA A 64 13.56 -2.89 0.36
CA ALA A 64 12.72 -1.78 0.82
C ALA A 64 12.89 -1.52 2.33
N ALA A 65 13.06 -2.56 3.14
CA ALA A 65 13.28 -2.41 4.57
C ALA A 65 14.63 -1.73 4.92
N LYS A 66 15.65 -1.83 4.07
CA LYS A 66 16.91 -1.08 4.23
C LYS A 66 16.69 0.43 4.11
N GLU A 67 15.64 0.84 3.41
CA GLU A 67 15.19 2.23 3.27
C GLU A 67 14.14 2.62 4.33
N GLY A 68 13.86 1.74 5.30
CA GLY A 68 12.85 1.97 6.35
C GLY A 68 11.41 1.73 5.89
N ILE A 69 11.20 1.08 4.74
CA ILE A 69 9.88 0.77 4.19
C ILE A 69 9.49 -0.66 4.60
N ASP A 70 8.65 -0.79 5.64
CA ASP A 70 8.20 -2.07 6.17
C ASP A 70 6.90 -2.60 5.52
N ALA A 71 6.29 -1.81 4.63
CA ALA A 71 4.98 -2.09 4.03
C ALA A 71 4.90 -3.46 3.34
N PHE A 72 5.97 -3.90 2.65
CA PHE A 72 6.00 -5.21 1.99
C PHE A 72 6.00 -6.37 3.00
N PHE A 73 6.74 -6.25 4.11
CA PHE A 73 6.71 -7.26 5.17
C PHE A 73 5.35 -7.31 5.87
N ARG A 74 4.73 -6.16 6.10
CA ARG A 74 3.38 -6.08 6.69
C ARG A 74 2.33 -6.67 5.77
N LEU A 75 2.44 -6.46 4.46
CA LEU A 75 1.55 -7.11 3.48
C LEU A 75 1.64 -8.64 3.57
N VAL A 76 2.85 -9.20 3.68
CA VAL A 76 3.03 -10.65 3.89
C VAL A 76 2.44 -11.09 5.22
N ALA A 77 2.66 -10.34 6.30
CA ALA A 77 2.10 -10.67 7.61
C ALA A 77 0.55 -10.73 7.58
N HIS A 78 -0.08 -9.75 6.94
CA HIS A 78 -1.53 -9.71 6.73
C HIS A 78 -2.03 -10.87 5.84
N TRP A 79 -1.26 -11.22 4.81
CA TRP A 79 -1.57 -12.34 3.92
C TRP A 79 -1.57 -13.68 4.67
N GLU A 80 -0.51 -13.92 5.45
CA GLU A 80 -0.35 -15.15 6.24
C GLU A 80 -1.39 -15.24 7.38
N SER A 81 -1.70 -14.11 8.03
CA SER A 81 -2.69 -14.05 9.11
C SER A 81 -4.15 -14.14 8.61
N ARG A 82 -4.37 -13.89 7.31
CA ARG A 82 -5.70 -13.80 6.68
C ARG A 82 -6.60 -12.80 7.41
N ASP A 83 -6.02 -11.70 7.88
CA ASP A 83 -6.71 -10.70 8.71
C ASP A 83 -7.45 -9.61 7.92
N PHE A 84 -7.44 -9.69 6.59
CA PHE A 84 -8.21 -8.85 5.68
C PHE A 84 -8.97 -9.68 4.63
N ASP A 85 -10.01 -9.08 4.04
CA ASP A 85 -10.85 -9.70 3.01
C ASP A 85 -10.61 -9.08 1.62
N ILE A 86 -10.25 -7.79 1.58
CA ILE A 86 -9.99 -7.04 0.36
C ILE A 86 -8.72 -6.20 0.48
N LEU A 87 -7.93 -6.14 -0.60
CA LEU A 87 -6.80 -5.25 -0.74
C LEU A 87 -7.19 -4.11 -1.70
N ILE A 88 -7.16 -2.88 -1.23
CA ILE A 88 -7.41 -1.68 -2.02
C ILE A 88 -6.07 -1.16 -2.53
N VAL A 89 -5.92 -1.15 -3.85
CA VAL A 89 -4.76 -0.59 -4.54
C VAL A 89 -5.23 0.50 -5.50
N ARG A 90 -4.41 1.53 -5.71
CA ARG A 90 -4.54 2.37 -6.89
C ARG A 90 -3.59 1.85 -7.96
N ASP A 91 -4.15 1.55 -9.12
CA ASP A 91 -3.37 1.28 -10.31
C ASP A 91 -2.72 2.57 -10.82
N GLY A 92 -1.54 2.44 -11.43
CA GLY A 92 -0.87 3.57 -12.09
C GLY A 92 -1.35 3.68 -13.53
N GLU A 93 -1.66 4.90 -13.98
CA GLU A 93 -1.66 5.19 -15.43
C GLU A 93 -0.21 5.34 -15.94
#